data_AF-A0A974ABM0-F1
#
_entry.id   AF-A0A974ABM0-F1
#
_cell.length_a   1.000
_cell.length_b   1.000
_cell.length_c   1.000
_cell.angle_alpha   90.00
_cell.angle_beta   90.00
_cell.angle_gamma   90.00
#
_symmetry.space_group_name_H-M   'P 1'
#
loop_
_entity.id
_entity.type
_entity.pdbx_description
1 polymer ?
#
loop_
_entity_poly.entity_id
_entity_poly.type
_entity_poly.pdbx_seq_one_letter_code
_entity_poly.pdbx_strand_id
1 'polypeptide(L)'
;MQNWKSSVSGKRSLIADQRGAVAFEMLFVFLFLFLAILLPLADLAVAGFQYIQASAALRGFGQLIQYSPPGDVTNASAWASAALAKADPRYPIPSITLICGDSNAVCSSSNSDPSQPKYYVYSTTITFAPMVLRSAICTSTNTNPCSFTLTYSERFQ
;
A
#
# COMPACT_ATOMS: atom_id res chain seq x y z
N MET A 1 -35.44 -10.39 -73.90
CA MET A 1 -34.91 -10.63 -72.55
C MET A 1 -34.20 -9.35 -72.10
N GLN A 2 -34.89 -8.45 -71.38
CA GLN A 2 -34.32 -7.20 -70.90
C GLN A 2 -33.95 -7.35 -69.41
N ASN A 3 -32.66 -7.27 -69.13
CA ASN A 3 -32.08 -7.49 -67.82
C ASN A 3 -32.01 -6.13 -67.09
N TRP A 4 -32.96 -5.86 -66.19
CA TRP A 4 -32.99 -4.63 -65.40
C TRP A 4 -32.06 -4.76 -64.19
N LYS A 5 -30.90 -4.08 -64.27
CA LYS A 5 -29.97 -3.97 -63.14
C LYS A 5 -30.43 -2.81 -62.24
N SER A 6 -31.10 -3.13 -61.13
CA SER A 6 -31.53 -2.14 -60.15
C SER A 6 -30.33 -1.44 -59.51
N SER A 7 -30.18 -0.13 -59.73
CA SER A 7 -29.15 0.67 -59.07
C SER A 7 -29.52 0.89 -57.60
N VAL A 8 -28.71 0.37 -56.68
CA VAL A 8 -28.92 0.52 -55.25
C VAL A 8 -28.40 1.91 -54.82
N SER A 9 -29.26 2.69 -54.17
CA SER A 9 -28.90 4.01 -53.62
C SER A 9 -27.71 3.91 -52.66
N GLY A 10 -26.67 4.72 -52.86
CA GLY A 10 -25.44 4.71 -52.04
C GLY A 10 -25.66 4.89 -50.54
N LYS A 11 -26.74 5.57 -50.14
CA LYS A 11 -27.15 5.68 -48.71
C LYS A 11 -27.61 4.34 -48.13
N ARG A 12 -28.27 3.50 -48.93
CA ARG A 12 -28.67 2.13 -48.55
C ARG A 12 -27.47 1.19 -48.50
N SER A 13 -26.47 1.41 -49.36
CA SER A 13 -25.20 0.68 -49.34
C SER A 13 -24.38 0.97 -48.08
N LEU A 14 -24.34 2.24 -47.62
CA LEU A 14 -23.65 2.65 -46.38
C LEU A 14 -24.34 2.13 -45.11
N ILE A 15 -25.68 2.02 -45.10
CA ILE A 15 -26.44 1.42 -43.99
C ILE A 15 -26.32 -0.11 -43.97
N ALA A 16 -26.16 -0.73 -45.15
CA ALA A 16 -25.92 -2.17 -45.26
C ALA A 16 -24.48 -2.56 -44.90
N ASP A 17 -23.54 -1.62 -44.92
CA ASP A 17 -22.14 -1.87 -44.56
C ASP A 17 -21.97 -1.86 -43.03
N GLN A 18 -22.40 -2.95 -42.40
CA GLN A 18 -22.23 -3.21 -40.96
C GLN A 18 -20.76 -3.22 -40.52
N ARG A 19 -19.81 -3.27 -41.46
CA ARG A 19 -18.36 -3.32 -41.18
C ARG A 19 -17.86 -2.06 -40.47
N GLY A 20 -18.42 -0.89 -40.77
CA GLY A 20 -18.08 0.36 -40.08
C GLY A 20 -18.64 0.43 -38.65
N ALA A 21 -19.85 -0.08 -38.43
CA ALA A 21 -20.44 -0.17 -37.10
C ALA A 21 -19.68 -1.18 -36.22
N VAL A 22 -19.32 -2.34 -36.78
CA VAL A 22 -18.50 -3.36 -36.11
C VAL A 22 -17.11 -2.81 -35.76
N ALA A 23 -16.50 -1.97 -36.60
CA ALA A 23 -15.21 -1.35 -36.28
C ALA A 23 -15.29 -0.41 -35.06
N PHE A 24 -16.40 0.32 -34.89
CA PHE A 24 -16.63 1.15 -33.70
C PHE A 24 -16.91 0.29 -32.46
N GLU A 25 -17.70 -0.77 -32.58
CA GLU A 25 -17.95 -1.72 -31.49
C GLU A 25 -16.64 -2.36 -31.01
N MET A 26 -15.74 -2.74 -31.92
CA MET A 26 -14.44 -3.29 -31.56
C MET A 26 -13.60 -2.31 -30.74
N LEU A 27 -13.63 -1.00 -31.03
CA LEU A 27 -12.93 0.02 -30.22
C LEU A 27 -13.47 0.06 -28.78
N PHE A 28 -14.80 0.01 -28.60
CA PHE A 28 -15.41 -0.02 -27.27
C PHE A 28 -15.06 -1.31 -26.51
N VAL A 29 -15.12 -2.46 -27.20
CA VAL A 29 -14.77 -3.76 -26.61
C VAL A 29 -13.31 -3.76 -26.18
N PHE A 30 -12.38 -3.34 -27.05
CA PHE A 30 -10.96 -3.26 -26.70
C PHE A 30 -10.71 -2.31 -25.54
N LEU A 31 -11.34 -1.13 -25.52
CA LEU A 31 -11.22 -0.19 -24.41
C LEU A 31 -11.66 -0.83 -23.10
N PHE A 32 -12.80 -1.53 -23.09
CA PHE A 32 -13.28 -2.21 -21.90
C PHE A 32 -12.35 -3.34 -21.46
N LEU A 33 -11.78 -4.08 -22.42
CA LEU A 33 -10.82 -5.17 -22.18
C LEU A 33 -9.50 -4.64 -21.59
N PHE A 34 -9.01 -3.51 -22.10
CA PHE A 34 -7.85 -2.82 -21.53
C PHE A 34 -8.14 -2.31 -20.12
N LEU A 35 -9.27 -1.64 -19.89
CA LEU A 35 -9.62 -1.14 -18.56
C LEU A 35 -9.81 -2.27 -17.55
N ALA A 36 -10.43 -3.38 -17.97
CA ALA A 36 -10.62 -4.56 -17.12
C ALA A 36 -9.29 -5.18 -16.64
N ILE A 37 -8.20 -5.00 -17.40
CA ILE A 37 -6.86 -5.50 -17.03
C ILE A 37 -6.05 -4.43 -16.31
N LEU A 38 -6.04 -3.20 -16.82
CA LEU A 38 -5.18 -2.13 -16.34
C LEU A 38 -5.63 -1.57 -14.98
N LEU A 39 -6.94 -1.49 -14.72
CA LEU A 39 -7.44 -0.95 -13.44
C LEU A 39 -7.08 -1.86 -12.25
N PRO A 40 -7.29 -3.19 -12.30
CA PRO A 40 -6.80 -4.09 -11.25
C PRO A 40 -5.26 -4.07 -11.12
N LEU A 41 -4.55 -3.99 -12.24
CA LEU A 41 -3.09 -3.95 -12.21
C LEU A 41 -2.56 -2.68 -11.54
N ALA A 42 -3.21 -1.53 -11.79
CA ALA A 42 -2.89 -0.27 -11.15
C ALA A 42 -3.13 -0.33 -9.63
N ASP A 43 -4.25 -0.92 -9.18
CA ASP A 43 -4.52 -1.13 -7.75
C ASP A 43 -3.41 -1.94 -7.06
N LEU A 44 -2.98 -3.05 -7.68
CA LEU A 44 -1.89 -3.88 -7.16
C LEU A 44 -0.55 -3.13 -7.13
N ALA A 45 -0.25 -2.38 -8.19
CA ALA A 45 0.98 -1.60 -8.27
C ALA A 45 1.04 -0.54 -7.16
N VAL A 46 -0.04 0.22 -6.96
CA VAL A 46 -0.11 1.25 -5.91
C VAL A 46 0.03 0.62 -4.53
N ALA A 47 -0.68 -0.48 -4.24
CA ALA A 47 -0.56 -1.19 -2.97
C ALA A 47 0.87 -1.69 -2.74
N GLY A 48 1.50 -2.28 -3.77
CA GLY A 48 2.88 -2.76 -3.71
C GLY A 48 3.90 -1.65 -3.46
N PHE A 49 3.79 -0.52 -4.17
CA PHE A 49 4.69 0.62 -3.96
C PHE A 49 4.56 1.20 -2.56
N GLN A 50 3.34 1.39 -2.04
CA GLN A 50 3.16 1.89 -0.69
C GLN A 50 3.73 0.93 0.37
N TYR A 51 3.51 -0.38 0.19
CA TYR A 51 4.09 -1.40 1.07
C TYR A 51 5.62 -1.33 1.09
N ILE A 52 6.26 -1.28 -0.08
CA ILE A 52 7.71 -1.23 -0.19
C ILE A 52 8.24 0.06 0.44
N GLN A 53 7.63 1.21 0.15
CA GLN A 53 8.06 2.49 0.72
C GLN A 53 7.93 2.51 2.25
N ALA A 54 6.83 2.01 2.81
CA ALA A 54 6.66 1.93 4.26
C ALA A 54 7.65 0.95 4.90
N SER A 55 7.92 -0.20 4.27
CA SER A 55 8.92 -1.15 4.75
C SER A 55 10.34 -0.55 4.75
N ALA A 56 10.67 0.24 3.73
CA ALA A 56 11.94 0.95 3.63
C ALA A 56 12.04 2.06 4.67
N ALA A 57 10.96 2.80 4.92
CA ALA A 57 10.88 3.82 5.96
C ALA A 57 11.08 3.21 7.37
N LEU A 58 10.45 2.07 7.67
CA LEU A 58 10.62 1.36 8.94
C LEU A 58 12.08 0.92 9.17
N ARG A 59 12.74 0.40 8.12
CA ARG A 59 14.16 0.04 8.17
C ARG A 59 15.06 1.26 8.33
N GLY A 60 14.79 2.33 7.59
CA GLY A 60 15.54 3.58 7.70
C GLY A 60 15.42 4.21 9.08
N PHE A 61 14.23 4.14 9.70
CA PHE A 61 14.03 4.54 11.09
C PHE A 61 14.86 3.70 12.06
N GLY A 62 14.87 2.37 11.89
CA GLY A 62 15.69 1.47 12.72
C GLY A 62 17.18 1.81 12.65
N GLN A 63 17.71 1.99 11.43
CA GLN A 63 19.08 2.45 11.22
C GLN A 63 19.35 3.82 11.86
N LEU A 64 18.42 4.77 11.75
CA LEU A 64 18.55 6.09 12.36
C LEU A 64 18.67 6.00 13.89
N ILE A 65 17.92 5.10 14.52
CA ILE A 65 18.00 4.85 15.96
C ILE A 65 19.30 4.14 16.33
N GLN A 66 19.82 3.23 15.50
CA GLN A 66 21.11 2.58 15.75
C GLN A 66 22.29 3.56 15.65
N TYR A 67 22.31 4.44 14.65
CA TYR A 67 23.43 5.38 14.43
C TYR A 67 23.33 6.67 15.24
N SER A 68 22.11 7.08 15.61
CA SER A 68 21.85 8.27 16.42
C SER A 68 20.83 7.91 17.51
N PRO A 69 21.24 7.09 18.50
CA PRO A 69 20.35 6.65 19.55
C PRO A 69 19.82 7.86 20.33
N PRO A 70 18.52 7.86 20.67
CA PRO A 70 18.02 8.76 21.69
C PRO A 70 18.83 8.61 22.99
N GLY A 71 18.90 9.66 23.79
CA GLY A 71 19.59 9.63 25.07
C GLY A 71 19.00 8.60 26.04
N ASP A 72 19.63 8.46 27.20
CA ASP A 72 19.30 7.59 28.34
C ASP A 72 18.16 6.55 28.17
N VAL A 73 18.55 5.28 28.01
CA VAL A 73 17.64 4.12 27.89
C VAL A 73 17.02 3.67 29.23
N THR A 74 17.45 4.24 30.36
CA THR A 74 16.88 3.91 31.69
C THR A 74 15.45 4.41 31.88
N ASN A 75 15.00 5.40 31.09
CA ASN A 75 13.62 5.83 31.06
C ASN A 75 12.97 5.47 29.73
N ALA A 76 12.34 4.30 29.70
CA ALA A 76 11.69 3.76 28.51
C ALA A 76 10.67 4.73 27.87
N SER A 77 9.92 5.46 28.69
CA SER A 77 8.92 6.42 28.20
C SER A 77 9.55 7.65 27.55
N ALA A 78 10.61 8.21 28.16
CA ALA A 78 11.34 9.34 27.61
C ALA A 78 12.08 8.94 26.33
N TRP A 79 12.73 7.77 26.33
CA TRP A 79 13.39 7.21 25.16
C TRP A 79 12.41 7.01 24.00
N ALA A 80 11.24 6.42 24.28
CA ALA A 80 10.20 6.21 23.27
C ALA A 80 9.75 7.52 22.65
N SER A 81 9.50 8.56 23.46
CA SER A 81 9.11 9.87 22.94
C SER A 81 10.20 10.53 22.06
N ALA A 82 11.47 10.41 22.46
CA ALA A 82 12.59 10.95 21.70
C ALA A 82 12.88 10.16 20.42
N ALA A 83 12.65 8.83 20.42
CA ALA A 83 12.70 8.00 19.23
C ALA A 83 11.59 8.36 18.26
N LEU A 84 10.35 8.51 18.73
CA LEU A 84 9.20 8.88 17.90
C LEU A 84 9.35 10.27 17.26
N ALA A 85 10.03 11.21 17.94
CA ALA A 85 10.34 12.51 17.37
C ALA A 85 11.25 12.45 16.12
N LYS A 86 11.95 11.33 15.90
CA LYS A 86 12.79 11.09 14.72
C LYS A 86 12.04 10.40 13.58
N ALA A 87 10.78 10.00 13.78
CA ALA A 87 9.99 9.34 12.75
C ALA A 87 9.64 10.31 11.61
N ASP A 88 9.61 9.80 10.37
CA ASP A 88 9.17 10.59 9.22
C ASP A 88 7.67 10.88 9.33
N PRO A 89 7.21 12.14 9.23
CA PRO A 89 5.80 12.50 9.25
C PRO A 89 4.95 11.78 8.20
N ARG A 90 5.56 11.33 7.09
CA ARG A 90 4.87 10.60 6.01
C ARG A 90 4.54 9.15 6.39
N TYR A 91 5.31 8.57 7.31
CA TYR A 91 5.13 7.20 7.81
C TYR A 91 5.07 7.25 9.34
N PRO A 92 3.96 7.77 9.91
CA PRO A 92 3.86 7.95 11.34
C PRO A 92 3.97 6.59 12.06
N ILE A 93 4.74 6.60 13.14
CA ILE A 93 4.85 5.50 14.08
C ILE A 93 4.03 5.93 15.31
N PRO A 94 2.88 5.32 15.61
CA PRO A 94 2.01 5.78 16.69
C PRO A 94 2.60 5.45 18.07
N SER A 95 3.38 4.38 18.17
CA SER A 95 4.01 3.93 19.41
C SER A 95 5.23 3.07 19.13
N ILE A 96 6.22 3.18 20.01
CA ILE A 96 7.39 2.31 20.08
C ILE A 96 7.45 1.67 21.46
N THR A 97 7.62 0.35 21.50
CA THR A 97 7.66 -0.43 22.73
C THR A 97 9.04 -1.02 22.89
N LEU A 98 9.68 -0.71 24.02
CA LEU A 98 10.95 -1.30 24.42
C LEU A 98 10.69 -2.62 25.15
N ILE A 99 11.48 -3.64 24.84
CA ILE A 99 11.42 -4.94 25.50
C ILE A 99 12.72 -5.19 26.27
N CYS A 100 12.57 -5.44 27.58
CA CYS A 100 13.64 -5.59 28.54
C CYS A 100 13.75 -7.04 29.06
N GLY A 101 14.99 -7.48 29.25
CA GLY A 101 15.33 -8.74 29.92
C GLY A 101 15.19 -10.01 29.07
N ASP A 102 15.47 -11.16 29.68
CA ASP A 102 15.31 -12.49 29.07
C ASP A 102 13.85 -12.96 29.00
N SER A 103 12.97 -12.35 29.80
CA SER A 103 11.55 -12.70 29.88
C SER A 103 10.68 -12.01 28.83
N ASN A 104 11.28 -11.27 27.88
CA ASN A 104 10.56 -10.54 26.82
C ASN A 104 9.46 -9.60 27.34
N ALA A 105 9.69 -8.99 28.51
CA ALA A 105 8.72 -8.11 29.15
C ALA A 105 8.86 -6.67 28.66
N VAL A 106 7.74 -5.94 28.56
CA VAL A 106 7.78 -4.50 28.25
C VAL A 106 8.58 -3.76 29.32
N CYS A 107 9.46 -2.86 28.90
CA CYS A 107 10.26 -2.05 29.82
C CYS A 107 9.36 -1.11 30.64
N SER A 108 9.60 -1.08 31.94
CA SER A 108 8.90 -0.33 32.97
C SER A 108 9.90 0.11 34.03
N SER A 109 9.57 1.07 34.89
CA SER A 109 10.49 1.55 35.94
C SER A 109 11.06 0.46 36.86
N SER A 110 10.44 -0.73 36.90
CA SER A 110 10.87 -1.88 37.71
C SER A 110 11.87 -2.82 37.01
N ASN A 111 12.02 -2.72 35.68
CA ASN A 111 12.90 -3.55 34.85
C ASN A 111 13.67 -2.74 33.78
N SER A 112 13.85 -1.43 33.97
CA SER A 112 14.53 -0.51 33.03
C SER A 112 16.02 -0.32 33.33
N ASP A 113 16.70 -1.34 33.85
CA ASP A 113 18.16 -1.28 34.02
C ASP A 113 18.82 -1.04 32.64
N PRO A 114 19.84 -0.16 32.48
CA PRO A 114 20.36 0.22 31.17
C PRO A 114 21.03 -0.93 30.40
N SER A 115 21.29 -2.06 31.06
CA SER A 115 21.84 -3.29 30.48
C SER A 115 20.76 -4.28 30.01
N GLN A 116 19.49 -4.03 30.30
CA GLN A 116 18.37 -4.93 29.99
C GLN A 116 17.57 -4.68 28.71
N PRO A 117 17.52 -3.47 28.08
CA PRO A 117 16.76 -3.31 26.85
C PRO A 117 17.43 -4.07 25.71
N LYS A 118 16.74 -5.09 25.16
CA LYS A 118 17.30 -5.98 24.13
C LYS A 118 16.81 -5.64 22.74
N TYR A 119 15.55 -5.26 22.62
CA TYR A 119 14.94 -4.94 21.34
C TYR A 119 13.81 -3.94 21.52
N TYR A 120 13.51 -3.22 20.45
CA TYR A 120 12.40 -2.30 20.35
C TYR A 120 11.50 -2.73 19.19
N VAL A 121 10.19 -2.61 19.41
CA VAL A 121 9.15 -3.00 18.46
C VAL A 121 8.31 -1.78 18.15
N TYR A 122 8.03 -1.56 16.89
CA TYR A 122 7.23 -0.45 16.41
C TYR A 122 6.43 -0.87 15.19
N SER A 123 5.41 -0.09 14.88
CA SER A 123 4.57 -0.34 13.72
C SER A 123 4.27 0.94 12.97
N THR A 124 3.94 0.81 11.70
CA THR A 124 3.36 1.91 10.91
C THR A 124 2.13 1.41 10.20
N THR A 125 1.17 2.30 9.98
CA THR A 125 -0.06 1.99 9.28
C THR A 125 -0.05 2.67 7.93
N ILE A 126 -0.18 1.89 6.87
CA ILE A 126 -0.39 2.39 5.51
C ILE A 126 -1.86 2.33 5.15
N THR A 127 -2.34 3.34 4.42
CA THR A 127 -3.72 3.42 3.95
C THR A 127 -3.76 3.61 2.45
N PHE A 128 -4.49 2.74 1.74
CA PHE A 128 -4.78 2.92 0.32
C PHE A 128 -6.24 2.61 0.01
N ALA A 129 -6.74 3.19 -1.07
CA ALA A 129 -8.13 3.05 -1.52
C ALA A 129 -8.15 2.41 -2.91
N PRO A 130 -8.28 1.07 -3.01
CA PRO A 130 -8.35 0.39 -4.30
C PRO A 130 -9.66 0.69 -5.03
N MET A 131 -9.58 0.80 -6.35
CA MET A 131 -10.73 1.10 -7.20
C MET A 131 -11.56 -0.14 -7.53
N VAL A 132 -10.90 -1.24 -7.90
CA VAL A 132 -11.52 -2.47 -8.41
C VAL A 132 -11.25 -3.66 -7.48
N LEU A 133 -10.01 -3.84 -7.01
CA LEU A 133 -9.61 -5.01 -6.21
C LEU A 133 -9.92 -4.88 -4.70
N ARG A 134 -11.02 -4.20 -4.36
CA ARG A 134 -11.41 -3.90 -2.97
C ARG A 134 -11.53 -5.16 -2.12
N SER A 135 -12.30 -6.15 -2.56
CA SER A 135 -12.53 -7.38 -1.83
C SER A 135 -11.32 -8.32 -1.79
N ALA A 136 -10.43 -8.22 -2.77
CA ALA A 136 -9.24 -9.07 -2.86
C ALA A 136 -8.09 -8.54 -1.99
N ILE A 137 -7.93 -7.21 -1.95
CA ILE A 137 -6.84 -6.60 -1.20
C ILE A 137 -7.30 -6.29 0.23
N CYS A 138 -8.50 -5.78 0.42
CA CYS A 138 -9.01 -5.39 1.72
C CYS A 138 -9.76 -6.56 2.37
N THR A 139 -9.12 -7.19 3.35
CA THR A 139 -9.70 -8.31 4.12
C THR A 139 -10.89 -7.89 5.00
N SER A 140 -11.14 -6.59 5.16
CA SER A 140 -12.30 -6.03 5.84
C SER A 140 -13.39 -5.65 4.84
N THR A 141 -14.59 -6.18 5.03
CA THR A 141 -15.72 -6.14 4.08
C THR A 141 -16.29 -4.74 3.77
N ASN A 142 -15.85 -3.66 4.42
CA ASN A 142 -16.43 -2.32 4.20
C ASN A 142 -15.49 -1.11 4.39
N THR A 143 -14.18 -1.29 4.57
CA THR A 143 -13.31 -0.15 4.88
C THR A 143 -12.54 0.28 3.64
N ASN A 144 -13.07 1.25 2.89
CA ASN A 144 -12.29 2.06 1.96
C ASN A 144 -12.14 3.46 2.58
N PRO A 145 -10.93 3.92 2.92
CA PRO A 145 -9.62 3.32 2.64
C PRO A 145 -9.29 2.09 3.51
N CYS A 146 -8.44 1.22 2.97
CA CYS A 146 -7.98 -0.01 3.61
C CYS A 146 -6.64 0.25 4.31
N SER A 147 -6.56 -0.12 5.58
CA SER A 147 -5.38 0.09 6.42
C SER A 147 -4.63 -1.22 6.69
N PHE A 148 -3.32 -1.22 6.48
CA PHE A 148 -2.44 -2.34 6.83
C PHE A 148 -1.40 -1.88 7.83
N THR A 149 -1.25 -2.65 8.90
CA THR A 149 -0.27 -2.36 9.94
C THR A 149 0.95 -3.25 9.72
N LEU A 150 2.09 -2.63 9.48
CA LEU A 150 3.38 -3.30 9.35
C LEU A 150 4.08 -3.21 10.70
N THR A 151 4.42 -4.36 11.26
CA THR A 151 5.18 -4.44 12.51
C THR A 151 6.63 -4.74 12.21
N TYR A 152 7.54 -4.08 12.92
CA TYR A 152 8.97 -4.25 12.76
C TYR A 152 9.65 -4.21 14.13
N SER A 153 10.75 -4.93 14.25
CA SER A 153 11.50 -5.08 15.49
C SER A 153 12.99 -5.06 15.21
N GLU A 154 13.75 -4.32 16.00
CA GLU A 154 15.21 -4.32 15.95
C GLU A 154 15.83 -4.48 17.33
N ARG A 155 17.06 -4.99 17.35
CA ARG A 155 17.82 -5.17 18.59
C ARG A 155 18.66 -3.93 18.87
N PHE A 156 18.91 -3.70 20.16
CA PHE A 156 20.00 -2.81 20.58
C PHE A 156 21.34 -3.48 20.26
N GLN A 157 22.33 -2.67 19.89
CA GLN A 157 23.68 -3.14 19.56
C GLN A 157 24.49 -3.43 20.82
#